data_AF-A0A350Y7U0-F1
#
_entry.id   AF-A0A350Y7U0-F1
#
_cell.length_a   1.000
_cell.length_b   1.000
_cell.length_c   1.000
_cell.angle_alpha   90.00
_cell.angle_beta   90.00
_cell.angle_gamma   90.00
#
_symmetry.space_group_name_H-M   'P 1'
#
loop_
_entity.id
_entity.type
_entity.pdbx_description
1 polymer ?
#
loop_
_entity_poly.entity_id
_entity_poly.type
_entity_poly.pdbx_seq_one_letter_code
_entity_poly.pdbx_strand_id
1 'polypeptide(L)' 'MVSKKKTSNNEFGEYLPDDEAQLNEGSEPIYARNDKQAQEKCQEVAAEYGGVEAKAEPTDRKNEYDCKFKFWG' A
#
# COMPACT_ATOMS: atom_id res chain seq x y z
N MET A 1 -5.41 -52.82 -13.18
CA MET A 1 -4.86 -51.70 -12.38
C MET A 1 -5.98 -50.70 -12.17
N VAL A 2 -6.60 -50.72 -10.98
CA VAL A 2 -7.69 -49.79 -10.61
C VAL A 2 -7.03 -48.58 -9.95
N SER A 3 -7.02 -47.44 -10.66
CA SER A 3 -6.70 -46.15 -10.06
C SER A 3 -8.01 -45.44 -9.75
N LYS A 4 -8.27 -45.40 -8.44
CA LYS A 4 -9.49 -45.03 -7.74
C LYS A 4 -9.64 -43.51 -7.76
N LYS A 5 -10.82 -43.02 -8.15
CA LYS A 5 -11.29 -41.63 -7.96
C LYS A 5 -10.93 -41.15 -6.55
N LYS A 6 -10.23 -40.03 -6.43
CA LYS A 6 -10.21 -39.22 -5.21
C LYS A 6 -11.12 -38.02 -5.41
N THR A 7 -12.26 -38.15 -4.75
CA THR A 7 -13.27 -37.18 -4.37
C THR A 7 -12.73 -35.77 -4.18
N SER A 8 -13.35 -34.82 -4.89
CA SER A 8 -13.30 -33.39 -4.62
C SER A 8 -14.01 -33.11 -3.30
N ASN A 9 -13.26 -33.11 -2.20
CA ASN A 9 -13.65 -32.50 -0.93
C ASN A 9 -12.69 -31.32 -0.71
N ASN A 10 -13.05 -30.14 -1.22
CA ASN A 10 -12.56 -28.93 -0.59
C ASN A 10 -13.73 -28.40 0.25
N GLU A 11 -13.72 -28.83 1.50
CA GLU A 11 -14.37 -28.13 2.60
C GLU A 11 -14.21 -26.63 2.39
N PHE A 12 -15.28 -25.88 2.66
CA PHE A 12 -15.21 -24.45 2.89
C PHE A 12 -14.11 -24.19 3.93
N GLY A 13 -12.90 -23.93 3.46
CA GLY A 13 -11.86 -23.32 4.26
C GLY A 13 -12.39 -21.95 4.59
N GLU A 14 -12.95 -21.79 5.78
CA GLU A 14 -13.19 -20.48 6.37
C GLU A 14 -11.82 -19.83 6.49
N TYR A 15 -11.40 -19.14 5.44
CA TYR A 15 -10.34 -18.16 5.51
C TYR A 15 -10.95 -17.01 6.30
N LEU A 16 -10.80 -17.04 7.62
CA LEU A 16 -10.83 -15.80 8.38
C LEU A 16 -9.56 -15.06 7.93
N PRO A 17 -9.64 -13.97 7.14
CA PRO A 17 -8.45 -13.19 6.88
C PRO A 17 -7.94 -12.68 8.23
N ASP A 18 -6.64 -12.92 8.43
CA ASP A 18 -5.87 -12.66 9.63
C ASP A 18 -6.20 -11.28 10.23
N ASP A 19 -6.55 -11.24 11.52
CA ASP A 19 -6.92 -10.04 12.30
C ASP A 19 -5.68 -9.17 12.63
N GLU A 20 -4.60 -9.29 11.85
CA GLU A 20 -3.37 -8.53 12.02
C GLU A 20 -3.35 -7.41 10.97
N ALA A 21 -3.62 -6.18 11.40
CA ALA A 21 -3.39 -5.00 10.57
C ALA A 21 -1.93 -5.04 10.07
N GLN A 22 -1.75 -5.15 8.75
CA GLN A 22 -0.42 -5.20 8.16
C GLN A 22 0.00 -3.80 7.75
N LEU A 23 1.28 -3.49 7.93
CA LEU A 23 1.85 -2.24 7.47
C LEU A 23 2.03 -2.34 5.94
N ASN A 24 1.09 -1.77 5.21
CA ASN A 24 1.11 -1.69 3.75
C ASN A 24 1.88 -0.44 3.31
N GLU A 25 2.43 -0.47 2.10
CA GLU A 25 3.06 0.70 1.47
C GLU A 25 2.15 1.27 0.39
N GLY A 26 1.94 2.59 0.43
CA GLY A 26 1.23 3.36 -0.57
C GLY A 26 2.17 4.37 -1.22
N SER A 27 1.95 4.63 -2.51
CA SER A 27 2.68 5.64 -3.27
C SER A 27 1.71 6.45 -4.10
N GLU A 28 1.73 7.78 -3.96
CA GLU A 28 0.89 8.69 -4.73
C GLU A 28 1.74 9.79 -5.39
N PRO A 29 1.54 10.08 -6.69
CA PRO A 29 2.26 11.15 -7.36
C PRO A 29 1.70 12.51 -6.92
N ILE A 30 2.57 13.40 -6.44
CA ILE A 30 2.21 14.75 -6.03
C ILE A 30 2.99 15.79 -6.84
N TYR A 31 2.35 16.94 -7.07
CA TYR A 31 3.01 18.10 -7.66
C TYR A 31 3.31 19.17 -6.61
N ALA A 32 4.56 19.64 -6.57
CA ALA A 32 5.06 20.65 -5.65
C ALA A 32 6.20 21.48 -6.27
N ARG A 33 6.39 22.72 -5.81
CA ARG A 33 7.40 23.64 -6.39
C ARG A 33 8.79 23.49 -5.78
N ASN A 34 8.92 22.77 -4.67
CA ASN A 34 10.16 22.50 -3.95
C ASN A 34 9.96 21.32 -2.99
N ASP A 35 11.06 20.76 -2.50
CA ASP A 35 11.06 19.57 -1.64
C ASP A 35 10.31 19.78 -0.32
N LYS A 36 10.37 20.99 0.25
CA LYS A 36 9.65 21.31 1.49
C LYS A 36 8.14 21.22 1.28
N GLN A 37 7.61 21.87 0.24
CA GLN A 37 6.20 21.77 -0.12
C GLN A 37 5.80 20.37 -0.54
N ALA A 38 6.69 19.63 -1.20
CA ALA A 38 6.43 18.23 -1.56
C ALA A 38 6.26 17.38 -0.29
N GLN A 39 7.15 17.55 0.69
CA GLN A 39 7.09 16.83 1.94
C GLN A 39 5.85 17.20 2.77
N GLU A 40 5.51 18.49 2.88
CA GLU A 40 4.29 18.95 3.57
C GLU A 40 3.04 18.32 2.93
N LYS A 41 2.93 18.39 1.60
CA LYS A 41 1.81 17.80 0.86
C LYS A 41 1.78 16.27 0.96
N CYS A 42 2.93 15.62 0.98
CA CYS A 42 3.02 14.18 1.16
C CYS A 42 2.54 13.74 2.55
N GLN A 43 2.83 14.53 3.59
CA GLN A 43 2.29 14.28 4.93
C GLN A 43 0.78 14.46 4.99
N GLU A 44 0.23 15.47 4.30
CA GLU A 44 -1.22 15.66 4.18
C GLU A 44 -1.89 14.46 3.49
N VAL A 45 -1.37 14.06 2.32
CA VAL A 45 -1.87 12.89 1.58
C VAL A 45 -1.80 11.64 2.44
N ALA A 46 -0.64 11.34 3.03
CA ALA A 46 -0.50 10.19 3.91
C ALA A 46 -1.49 10.22 5.07
N ALA A 47 -1.71 11.37 5.71
CA ALA A 47 -2.66 11.51 6.81
C ALA A 47 -4.11 11.16 6.40
N GLU A 48 -4.53 11.44 5.15
CA GLU A 48 -5.84 11.04 4.62
C GLU A 48 -6.01 9.51 4.59
N TYR A 49 -4.93 8.76 4.38
CA TYR A 49 -4.90 7.29 4.40
C TYR A 49 -4.58 6.71 5.79
N GLY A 50 -4.43 7.53 6.84
CA GLY A 50 -3.91 7.08 8.13
C GLY A 50 -2.45 6.62 8.05
N GLY A 51 -1.72 7.12 7.06
CA GLY A 51 -0.35 6.77 6.75
C GLY A 51 0.68 7.40 7.68
N VAL A 52 1.74 6.65 7.91
CA VAL A 52 2.95 6.97 8.69
C VAL A 52 4.17 6.88 7.78
N GLU A 53 5.32 7.38 8.26
CA GLU A 53 6.59 7.35 7.52
C GLU A 53 6.54 8.01 6.13
N ALA A 54 5.68 9.01 5.94
CA ALA A 54 5.50 9.71 4.67
C ALA A 54 6.77 10.45 4.22
N LYS A 55 7.20 10.22 2.98
CA LYS A 55 8.38 10.84 2.35
C LYS A 55 8.08 11.19 0.90
N ALA A 56 8.39 12.43 0.53
CA ALA A 56 8.37 12.86 -0.87
C ALA A 56 9.75 12.65 -1.50
N GLU A 57 9.81 11.87 -2.58
CA GLU A 57 11.02 11.67 -3.38
C GLU A 57 10.87 12.39 -4.73
N PRO A 58 11.87 13.15 -5.21
CA PRO A 58 11.78 13.78 -6.52
C PRO A 58 11.78 12.74 -7.63
N THR A 59 10.99 12.98 -8.68
CA THR A 59 11.00 12.15 -9.91
C THR A 59 11.78 12.84 -11.03
N ASP A 60 11.98 12.16 -12.16
CA ASP A 60 12.58 12.76 -13.36
C ASP A 60 11.73 13.89 -13.97
N ARG A 61 10.46 14.04 -13.55
CA ARG A 61 9.56 15.06 -14.07
C ARG A 61 9.61 16.32 -13.22
N LYS A 62 9.61 17.47 -13.92
CA LYS A 62 9.68 18.78 -13.27
C LYS A 62 8.48 18.99 -12.33
N ASN A 63 8.77 19.33 -11.08
CA ASN A 63 7.79 19.59 -10.02
C ASN A 63 6.92 18.39 -9.64
N GLU A 64 7.27 17.17 -10.06
CA GLU A 64 6.58 15.94 -9.66
C GLU A 64 7.44 15.22 -8.64
N TYR A 65 6.78 14.69 -7.60
CA TYR A 65 7.38 13.96 -6.52
C TYR A 65 6.54 12.70 -6.28
N ASP A 66 7.21 11.61 -5.95
CA ASP A 66 6.58 10.38 -5.51
C ASP A 66 6.40 10.44 -3.99
N CYS A 67 5.17 10.55 -3.52
CA CYS A 67 4.88 10.51 -2.09
C CYS A 67 4.70 9.06 -1.65
N LYS A 68 5.69 8.53 -0.95
CA LYS A 68 5.65 7.19 -0.37
C LYS A 68 5.26 7.28 1.09
N PHE A 69 4.31 6.48 1.52
CA PHE A 69 3.88 6.39 2.89
C PHE A 69 3.49 4.96 3.22
N LYS A 70 3.45 4.62 4.50
CA LYS A 70 2.98 3.31 4.94
C LYS A 70 1.69 3.47 5.71
N PHE A 71 0.75 2.56 5.63
CA PHE A 71 -0.51 2.65 6.36
C PHE A 71 -0.90 1.27 6.89
N TRP A 72 -1.68 1.26 7.97
CA TRP A 72 -2.21 0.03 8.53
C TRP A 72 -3.50 -0.31 7.80
N GLY A 73 -3.55 -1.50 7.19
CA GLY A 73 -4.68 -1.96 6.38
C GLY A 73 -4.87 -3.46 6.45
#